data_AF-A0A7R9TTV3-F1
#
_entry.id   AF-A0A7R9TTV3-F1
#
_cell.length_a   1.000
_cell.length_b   1.000
_cell.length_c   1.000
_cell.angle_alpha   90.00
_cell.angle_beta   90.00
_cell.angle_gamma   90.00
#
_symmetry.space_group_name_H-M   'P 1'
#
loop_
_entity.id
_entity.type
_entity.pdbx_description
1 polymer ?
#
loop_
_entity_poly.entity_id
_entity_poly.type
_entity_poly.pdbx_seq_one_letter_code
_entity_poly.pdbx_strand_id
1 'polypeptide(L)'
;PVAMAPPADGANASFDGPSYHIPQRTLDLRCDSAYFRVRMELSGESAAETSSRQTFQTAVTHALVRAHGVVGGAIPIEHLGFFAPAAAATATATTTSGGEGIIKCHVDDVDVLRSSLSLLMETHEGRGCRLIVVDVAETLTRIAKPTTSRTAFDVG
;
A
#
# COMPACT_ATOMS: atom_id res chain seq x y z
N PRO A 1 66.76 -11.79 -5.39
CA PRO A 1 66.30 -10.99 -4.24
C PRO A 1 66.37 -9.48 -4.54
N VAL A 2 65.27 -8.89 -4.99
CA VAL A 2 64.95 -7.47 -4.76
C VAL A 2 63.43 -7.38 -4.64
N ALA A 3 62.94 -7.19 -3.41
CA ALA A 3 61.53 -6.94 -3.14
C ALA A 3 61.20 -5.52 -3.62
N MET A 4 60.22 -5.40 -4.52
CA MET A 4 59.71 -4.11 -5.00
C MET A 4 58.58 -3.68 -4.07
N ALA A 5 58.87 -2.72 -3.18
CA ALA A 5 57.89 -2.11 -2.30
C ALA A 5 56.94 -1.19 -3.10
N PRO A 6 55.64 -1.11 -2.76
CA PRO A 6 54.74 -0.12 -3.35
C PRO A 6 55.08 1.29 -2.84
N PRO A 7 54.90 2.35 -3.65
CA PRO A 7 55.09 3.73 -3.21
C PRO A 7 54.02 4.12 -2.19
N ALA A 8 54.48 4.70 -1.08
CA ALA A 8 53.68 5.21 0.02
C ALA A 8 53.00 6.56 -0.33
N ASP A 9 51.83 6.75 0.28
CA ASP A 9 51.18 8.02 0.57
C ASP A 9 50.80 8.94 -0.60
N GLY A 10 49.64 8.62 -1.19
CA GLY A 10 48.76 9.65 -1.72
C GLY A 10 48.21 10.47 -0.55
N ALA A 11 48.96 11.51 -0.15
CA ALA A 11 48.49 12.50 0.80
C ALA A 11 47.18 13.12 0.29
N ASN A 12 46.08 12.79 0.95
CA ASN A 12 44.82 13.49 0.76
C ASN A 12 45.05 14.95 1.12
N ALA A 13 45.22 15.80 0.09
CA ALA A 13 45.25 17.23 0.26
C ALA A 13 43.94 17.64 0.95
N SER A 14 44.04 17.94 2.25
CA SER A 14 42.92 18.41 3.05
C SER A 14 42.56 19.77 2.48
N PHE A 15 41.44 19.83 1.77
CA PHE A 15 40.92 21.07 1.20
C PHE A 15 40.48 21.97 2.36
N ASP A 16 41.35 22.88 2.77
CA ASP A 16 41.11 23.89 3.81
C ASP A 16 40.35 25.10 3.21
N GLY A 17 39.20 24.81 2.61
CA GLY A 17 38.29 25.83 2.09
C GLY A 17 37.43 26.42 3.22
N PRO A 18 37.00 27.68 3.11
CA PRO A 18 36.08 28.25 4.10
C PRO A 18 34.82 27.38 4.21
N SER A 19 34.57 26.87 5.42
CA SER A 19 33.35 26.13 5.72
C SER A 19 32.17 27.09 5.69
N TYR A 20 31.41 27.06 4.59
CA TYR A 20 30.17 27.81 4.49
C TYR A 20 29.12 27.13 5.37
N HIS A 21 28.76 27.77 6.48
CA HIS A 21 27.66 27.33 7.32
C HIS A 21 26.33 27.62 6.61
N ILE A 22 25.85 26.66 5.82
CA ILE A 22 24.52 26.72 5.22
C ILE A 22 23.51 26.49 6.35
N PRO A 23 22.66 27.47 6.71
CA PRO A 23 21.61 27.23 7.68
C PRO A 23 20.65 26.18 7.11
N GLN A 24 20.70 24.96 7.68
CA GLN A 24 19.74 23.92 7.36
C GLN A 24 18.37 24.37 7.84
N ARG A 25 17.49 24.74 6.91
CA ARG A 25 16.08 24.90 7.20
C ARG A 25 15.46 23.51 7.12
N THR A 26 14.88 23.05 8.23
CA THR A 26 14.07 21.84 8.23
C THR A 26 12.86 22.07 7.32
N LEU A 27 12.79 21.33 6.23
CA LEU A 27 11.63 21.31 5.35
C LEU A 27 10.59 20.40 6.02
N ASP A 28 9.56 20.99 6.63
CA ASP A 28 8.38 20.24 7.07
C ASP A 28 7.59 19.83 5.82
N LEU A 29 7.90 18.65 5.31
CA LEU A 29 7.12 18.00 4.25
C LEU A 29 5.78 17.58 4.88
N ARG A 30 4.74 18.37 4.64
CA ARG A 30 3.37 17.95 4.94
C ARG A 30 2.96 16.91 3.91
N CYS A 31 2.66 15.70 4.38
CA CYS A 31 2.09 14.65 3.54
C CYS A 31 0.58 14.88 3.46
N ASP A 32 0.13 15.48 2.36
CA ASP A 32 -1.30 15.73 2.12
C ASP A 32 -2.04 14.47 1.64
N SER A 33 -1.34 13.33 1.50
CA SER A 33 -1.89 12.08 1.00
C SER A 33 -1.60 10.92 1.93
N ALA A 34 -2.60 10.06 2.08
CA ALA A 34 -2.49 8.78 2.77
C ALA A 34 -2.63 7.64 1.76
N TYR A 35 -1.88 6.57 1.99
CA TYR A 35 -1.90 5.36 1.20
C TYR A 35 -2.54 4.25 2.02
N PHE A 36 -3.39 3.46 1.39
CA PHE A 36 -4.06 2.31 1.99
C PHE A 36 -3.72 1.07 1.18
N ARG A 37 -3.32 0.03 1.90
CA ARG A 37 -3.29 -1.32 1.36
C ARG A 37 -4.60 -2.00 1.69
N VAL A 38 -5.34 -2.42 0.68
CA VAL A 38 -6.66 -3.01 0.84
C VAL A 38 -6.67 -4.39 0.21
N ARG A 39 -7.03 -5.40 1.00
CA ARG A 39 -7.30 -6.75 0.51
C ARG A 39 -8.77 -6.86 0.15
N MET A 40 -9.04 -7.33 -1.06
CA MET A 40 -10.38 -7.68 -1.51
C MET A 40 -10.57 -9.18 -1.35
N GLU A 41 -11.70 -9.59 -0.78
CA GLU A 41 -12.11 -10.98 -0.68
C GLU A 41 -13.46 -11.13 -1.39
N LEU A 42 -13.47 -11.92 -2.47
CA LEU A 42 -14.69 -12.26 -3.20
C LEU A 42 -15.13 -13.67 -2.78
N SER A 43 -16.42 -13.82 -2.51
CA SER A 43 -17.04 -15.11 -2.20
C SER A 43 -17.68 -15.71 -3.45
N GLY A 44 -17.38 -16.97 -3.77
CA GLY A 44 -18.00 -17.72 -4.87
C GLY A 44 -17.00 -18.45 -5.78
N GLU A 45 -17.48 -19.42 -6.56
CA GLU A 45 -16.64 -20.31 -7.40
C GLU A 45 -15.84 -19.58 -8.50
N SER A 46 -16.27 -18.40 -8.96
CA SER A 46 -15.58 -17.60 -9.99
C SER A 46 -14.80 -16.39 -9.43
N ALA A 47 -14.59 -16.35 -8.11
CA ALA A 47 -13.92 -15.24 -7.43
C ALA A 47 -12.45 -15.03 -7.88
N ALA A 48 -11.74 -16.11 -8.23
CA ALA A 48 -10.35 -16.04 -8.66
C ALA A 48 -10.22 -15.50 -10.10
N GLU A 49 -11.14 -15.87 -10.98
CA GLU A 49 -11.16 -15.43 -12.38
C GLU A 49 -11.63 -13.97 -12.54
N THR A 50 -12.49 -13.51 -11.63
CA THR A 50 -13.07 -12.15 -11.68
C THR A 50 -12.35 -11.14 -10.80
N SER A 51 -11.34 -11.55 -10.04
CA SER A 51 -10.51 -10.68 -9.20
C SER A 51 -9.54 -9.86 -10.05
N SER A 52 -10.06 -8.85 -10.76
CA SER A 52 -9.32 -7.93 -11.60
C SER A 52 -9.15 -6.54 -10.94
N ARG A 53 -8.22 -5.74 -11.47
CA ARG A 53 -8.06 -4.33 -11.06
C ARG A 53 -9.35 -3.53 -11.25
N GLN A 54 -10.10 -3.78 -12.32
CA GLN A 54 -11.37 -3.11 -12.57
C GLN A 54 -12.42 -3.50 -11.52
N THR A 55 -12.55 -4.78 -11.19
CA THR A 55 -13.47 -5.26 -10.15
C THR A 55 -13.16 -4.61 -8.81
N PHE A 56 -11.88 -4.51 -8.46
CA PHE A 56 -11.43 -3.81 -7.26
C PHE A 56 -11.80 -2.32 -7.27
N GLN A 57 -11.53 -1.62 -8.38
CA GLN A 57 -11.89 -0.21 -8.54
C GLN A 57 -13.40 0.01 -8.36
N THR A 58 -14.20 -0.79 -9.06
CA THR A 58 -15.66 -0.73 -8.96
C THR A 58 -16.14 -1.05 -7.54
N ALA A 59 -15.54 -2.02 -6.85
CA ALA A 59 -15.89 -2.36 -5.47
C ALA A 59 -15.59 -1.22 -4.49
N VAL A 60 -14.43 -0.55 -4.62
CA VAL A 60 -14.06 0.60 -3.79
C VAL A 60 -15.03 1.77 -4.04
N THR A 61 -15.29 2.13 -5.28
CA THR A 61 -16.25 3.19 -5.62
C THR A 61 -17.65 2.85 -5.12
N HIS A 62 -18.09 1.61 -5.29
CA HIS A 62 -19.38 1.15 -4.79
C HIS A 62 -19.47 1.24 -3.26
N ALA A 63 -18.40 0.90 -2.53
CA ALA A 63 -18.35 1.04 -1.07
C ALA A 63 -18.55 2.49 -0.62
N LEU A 64 -17.88 3.42 -1.28
CA LEU A 64 -17.95 4.85 -0.98
C LEU A 64 -19.34 5.42 -1.26
N VAL A 65 -19.90 5.10 -2.43
CA VAL A 65 -21.24 5.54 -2.81
C VAL A 65 -22.30 4.91 -1.89
N ARG A 66 -22.11 3.65 -1.48
CA ARG A 66 -23.03 2.98 -0.57
C ARG A 66 -23.00 3.58 0.84
N ALA A 67 -21.83 3.96 1.34
CA ALA A 67 -21.68 4.49 2.69
C ALA A 67 -22.02 6.00 2.79
N HIS A 68 -21.62 6.81 1.81
CA HIS A 68 -21.72 8.27 1.87
C HIS A 68 -22.43 8.90 0.66
N GLY A 69 -23.06 8.10 -0.20
CA GLY A 69 -23.81 8.59 -1.36
C GLY A 69 -22.93 9.30 -2.38
N VAL A 70 -23.45 10.37 -2.96
CA VAL A 70 -22.77 11.16 -4.01
C VAL A 70 -21.45 11.75 -3.49
N VAL A 71 -21.37 12.13 -2.21
CA VAL A 71 -20.16 12.70 -1.62
C VAL A 71 -19.03 11.68 -1.61
N GLY A 72 -19.30 10.44 -1.21
CA GLY A 72 -18.32 9.36 -1.24
C GLY A 72 -17.82 9.05 -2.65
N GLY A 73 -18.72 9.09 -3.64
CA GLY A 73 -18.35 8.89 -5.05
C GLY A 73 -17.52 10.02 -5.67
N ALA A 74 -17.50 11.20 -5.06
CA ALA A 74 -16.73 12.36 -5.53
C ALA A 74 -15.32 12.44 -4.92
N ILE A 75 -14.98 11.57 -3.97
CA ILE A 75 -13.67 11.58 -3.31
C ILE A 75 -12.58 11.23 -4.34
N PRO A 76 -11.54 12.07 -4.51
CA PRO A 76 -10.47 11.81 -5.45
C PRO A 76 -9.57 10.67 -4.94
N ILE A 77 -9.77 9.48 -5.49
CA ILE A 77 -9.00 8.28 -5.15
C ILE A 77 -8.17 7.83 -6.33
N GLU A 78 -6.89 7.64 -6.08
CA GLU A 78 -5.94 7.09 -7.06
C GLU A 78 -5.67 5.63 -6.78
N HIS A 79 -5.89 4.76 -7.77
CA HIS A 79 -5.56 3.34 -7.68
C HIS A 79 -4.15 3.07 -8.23
N LEU A 80 -3.19 2.90 -7.34
CA LEU A 80 -1.76 2.85 -7.69
C LEU A 80 -1.31 1.46 -8.14
N GLY A 81 -1.88 0.41 -7.59
CA GLY A 81 -1.49 -0.95 -7.92
C GLY A 81 -2.56 -1.97 -7.55
N PHE A 82 -2.56 -3.08 -8.27
CA PHE A 82 -3.36 -4.26 -7.94
C PHE A 82 -2.48 -5.50 -8.08
N PHE A 83 -2.42 -6.26 -7.01
CA PHE A 83 -1.73 -7.53 -6.89
C PHE A 83 -2.80 -8.60 -6.97
N ALA A 84 -2.83 -9.30 -8.11
CA ALA A 84 -3.68 -10.48 -8.26
C ALA A 84 -3.33 -11.48 -7.14
N PRO A 85 -4.32 -12.25 -6.65
CA PRO A 85 -4.04 -13.29 -5.68
C PRO A 85 -2.96 -14.20 -6.25
N ALA A 86 -1.85 -14.38 -5.53
CA ALA A 86 -0.94 -15.47 -5.82
C ALA A 86 -1.78 -16.75 -5.75
N ALA A 87 -1.72 -17.59 -6.78
CA ALA A 87 -2.45 -18.85 -6.83
C ALA A 87 -2.06 -19.69 -5.61
N ALA A 88 -2.79 -19.52 -4.51
CA ALA A 88 -2.49 -20.19 -3.25
C ALA A 88 -2.90 -21.64 -3.42
N ALA A 89 -1.91 -22.46 -3.75
CA ALA A 89 -1.93 -23.89 -3.53
C ALA A 89 -2.49 -24.15 -2.12
N THR A 90 -3.49 -25.02 -2.05
CA THR A 90 -4.13 -25.49 -0.82
C THR A 90 -5.19 -24.55 -0.24
N ALA A 91 -6.21 -24.27 -1.06
CA ALA A 91 -7.54 -23.87 -0.59
C ALA A 91 -8.08 -24.93 0.39
N THR A 92 -7.98 -24.66 1.69
CA THR A 92 -8.66 -25.46 2.71
C THR A 92 -9.86 -24.66 3.22
N ALA A 93 -11.04 -25.07 2.75
CA ALA A 93 -12.37 -24.89 3.34
C ALA A 93 -12.85 -23.46 3.65
N THR A 94 -13.08 -22.67 2.60
CA THR A 94 -14.17 -21.68 2.33
C THR A 94 -13.60 -20.69 1.31
N THR A 95 -14.02 -20.82 0.06
CA THR A 95 -13.40 -20.22 -1.14
C THR A 95 -13.54 -18.69 -1.21
N THR A 96 -12.79 -17.98 -0.39
CA THR A 96 -12.53 -16.55 -0.57
C THR A 96 -11.26 -16.39 -1.40
N SER A 97 -11.41 -15.96 -2.65
CA SER A 97 -10.26 -15.59 -3.49
C SER A 97 -10.37 -14.12 -3.83
N GLY A 98 -9.25 -13.41 -3.79
CA GLY A 98 -9.27 -11.99 -4.10
C GLY A 98 -7.89 -11.35 -3.93
N GLY A 99 -7.67 -10.30 -4.70
CA GLY A 99 -6.39 -9.59 -4.78
C GLY A 99 -6.22 -8.50 -3.73
N GLU A 100 -5.02 -7.94 -3.68
CA GLU A 100 -4.72 -6.75 -2.88
C GLU A 100 -4.52 -5.55 -3.79
N GLY A 101 -4.93 -4.36 -3.34
CA GLY A 101 -4.73 -3.11 -4.05
C GLY A 101 -4.12 -2.04 -3.16
N ILE A 102 -3.42 -1.11 -3.77
CA ILE A 102 -2.97 0.12 -3.10
C ILE A 102 -3.78 1.28 -3.65
N ILE A 103 -4.42 2.02 -2.76
CA ILE A 103 -5.15 3.24 -3.06
C ILE A 103 -4.54 4.42 -2.33
N LYS A 104 -4.60 5.60 -2.94
CA LYS A 104 -4.19 6.87 -2.36
C LYS A 104 -5.39 7.79 -2.29
N CYS A 105 -5.54 8.48 -1.17
CA CYS A 105 -6.52 9.53 -0.97
C CYS A 105 -5.89 10.72 -0.23
N HIS A 106 -6.63 11.82 -0.13
CA HIS A 106 -6.24 12.94 0.72
C HIS A 106 -6.30 12.54 2.19
N VAL A 107 -5.48 13.17 3.04
CA VAL A 107 -5.45 12.89 4.49
C VAL A 107 -6.80 13.17 5.17
N ASP A 108 -7.54 14.17 4.70
CA ASP A 108 -8.86 14.53 5.24
C ASP A 108 -9.94 13.46 4.94
N ASP A 109 -9.75 12.65 3.89
CA ASP A 109 -10.72 11.63 3.46
C ASP A 109 -10.44 10.24 4.06
N VAL A 110 -9.40 10.12 4.90
CA VAL A 110 -8.93 8.84 5.49
C VAL A 110 -10.03 8.13 6.25
N ASP A 111 -10.74 8.84 7.12
CA ASP A 111 -11.79 8.26 7.96
C ASP A 111 -13.02 7.86 7.14
N VAL A 112 -13.36 8.67 6.14
CA VAL A 112 -14.46 8.40 5.21
C VAL A 112 -14.18 7.15 4.40
N LEU A 113 -12.98 7.04 3.83
CA LEU A 113 -12.55 5.87 3.07
C LEU A 113 -12.51 4.62 3.94
N ARG A 114 -11.90 4.70 5.14
CA ARG A 114 -11.81 3.58 6.08
C ARG A 114 -13.19 3.07 6.49
N SER A 115 -14.10 3.98 6.84
CA SER A 115 -15.49 3.66 7.19
C SER A 115 -16.20 2.98 6.01
N SER A 116 -16.11 3.57 4.82
CA SER A 116 -16.76 3.07 3.61
C SER A 116 -16.35 1.65 3.25
N LEU A 117 -15.04 1.37 3.26
CA LEU A 117 -14.49 0.06 2.94
C LEU A 117 -14.98 -1.00 3.93
N SER A 118 -15.08 -0.65 5.21
CA SER A 118 -15.52 -1.57 6.27
C SER A 118 -16.99 -1.98 6.17
N LEU A 119 -17.82 -1.14 5.52
CA LEU A 119 -19.26 -1.35 5.38
C LEU A 119 -19.64 -2.14 4.12
N LEU A 120 -18.69 -2.39 3.22
CA LEU A 120 -18.95 -3.18 2.02
C LEU A 120 -19.04 -4.67 2.36
N MET A 121 -20.19 -5.28 2.05
CA MET A 121 -20.45 -6.72 2.21
C MET A 121 -20.82 -7.40 0.89
N GLU A 122 -21.23 -6.61 -0.12
CA GLU A 122 -21.69 -7.10 -1.42
C GLU A 122 -21.16 -6.18 -2.53
N THR A 123 -20.76 -6.76 -3.67
CA THR A 123 -20.44 -6.01 -4.88
C THR A 123 -21.68 -5.45 -5.56
N HIS A 124 -21.48 -4.58 -6.54
CA HIS A 124 -22.53 -4.10 -7.45
C HIS A 124 -23.29 -5.22 -8.20
N GLU A 125 -22.74 -6.43 -8.28
CA GLU A 125 -23.35 -7.60 -8.94
C GLU A 125 -24.10 -8.51 -7.94
N GLY A 126 -24.21 -8.10 -6.67
CA GLY A 126 -24.83 -8.92 -5.63
C GLY A 126 -23.97 -10.08 -5.14
N ARG A 127 -22.66 -10.07 -5.44
CA ARG A 127 -21.72 -11.10 -4.96
C ARG A 127 -21.14 -10.69 -3.61
N GLY A 128 -21.00 -11.63 -2.69
CA GLY A 128 -20.36 -11.37 -1.40
C GLY A 128 -18.95 -10.84 -1.60
N CYS A 129 -18.68 -9.61 -1.15
CA CYS A 129 -17.39 -8.96 -1.30
C CYS A 129 -17.06 -8.13 -0.08
N ARG A 130 -15.84 -8.34 0.42
CA ARG A 130 -15.33 -7.65 1.58
C ARG A 130 -14.03 -6.94 1.21
N LEU A 131 -13.94 -5.69 1.63
CA LEU A 131 -12.71 -4.90 1.52
C LEU A 131 -12.12 -4.75 2.92
N ILE A 132 -10.88 -5.18 3.08
CA ILE A 132 -10.17 -5.20 4.36
C ILE A 132 -8.96 -4.30 4.23
N VAL A 133 -8.89 -3.26 5.04
CA VAL A 133 -7.68 -2.43 5.14
C VAL A 133 -6.60 -3.22 5.87
N VAL A 134 -5.55 -3.58 5.16
CA VAL A 134 -4.39 -4.32 5.68
C VAL A 134 -3.43 -3.36 6.39
N ASP A 135 -3.16 -2.21 5.77
CA ASP A 135 -2.21 -1.22 6.28
C ASP A 135 -2.54 0.19 5.77
N VAL A 136 -2.13 1.21 6.53
CA VAL A 136 -2.29 2.63 6.18
C VAL A 136 -1.00 3.37 6.51
N ALA A 137 -0.46 4.14 5.58
CA ALA A 137 0.77 4.91 5.78
C ALA A 137 0.79 6.16 4.92
N GLU A 138 1.58 7.14 5.35
CA GLU A 138 1.81 8.41 4.64
C GLU A 138 2.80 8.27 3.47
N THR A 139 3.48 7.13 3.36
CA THR A 139 4.50 6.88 2.32
C THR A 139 4.36 5.51 1.67
N LEU A 140 4.50 5.48 0.35
CA LEU A 140 4.42 4.24 -0.44
C LEU A 140 5.49 3.22 -0.09
N THR A 141 6.67 3.65 0.31
CA THR A 141 7.80 2.77 0.63
C THR A 141 7.51 1.87 1.84
N ARG A 142 6.65 2.32 2.77
CA ARG A 142 6.21 1.51 3.90
C ARG A 142 5.18 0.46 3.47
N ILE A 143 4.22 0.84 2.63
CA ILE A 143 3.11 -0.02 2.21
C ILE A 143 3.46 -1.01 1.10
N ALA A 144 4.38 -0.64 0.20
CA ALA A 144 4.71 -1.43 -0.98
C ALA A 144 5.52 -2.70 -0.67
N LYS A 145 6.03 -2.85 0.56
CA LYS A 145 6.69 -4.10 0.96
C LYS A 145 5.63 -5.21 0.97
N PRO A 146 5.77 -6.29 0.19
CA PRO A 146 4.88 -7.43 0.34
C PRO A 146 4.93 -7.87 1.80
N THR A 147 3.77 -7.99 2.45
CA THR A 147 3.69 -8.48 3.81
C THR A 147 4.11 -9.94 3.76
N THR A 148 5.42 -10.21 3.81
CA THR A 148 5.97 -11.53 4.05
C THR A 148 5.42 -11.92 5.41
N SER A 149 4.42 -12.78 5.37
CA SER A 149 3.86 -13.58 6.47
C SER A 149 4.26 -13.06 7.85
N ARG A 150 3.41 -12.25 8.49
CA ARG A 150 3.49 -12.05 9.94
C ARG A 150 3.06 -13.35 10.60
N THR A 151 3.92 -14.36 10.56
CA THR A 151 3.80 -15.57 11.37
C THR A 151 4.21 -15.24 12.80
N ALA A 152 3.45 -15.82 13.73
CA ALA A 152 3.68 -15.92 15.16
C ALA A 152 3.44 -14.65 15.99
N PHE A 153 2.26 -14.62 16.61
CA PHE A 153 2.18 -14.33 18.04
C PHE A 153 3.21 -15.21 18.76
N ASP A 154 4.15 -14.61 19.48
CA ASP A 154 4.79 -15.27 20.62
C ASP A 154 4.52 -14.39 21.84
N VAL A 155 3.67 -14.95 22.70
CA VAL A 155 3.43 -14.51 24.07
C VAL A 155 4.53 -15.17 24.89
N GLY A 156 5.36 -14.36 25.54
CA GLY A 156 6.30 -14.77 26.59
C GLY A 156 6.23 -13.79 27.73
#